data_AF-A0A5J4EDA3-F1
#
_entry.id   AF-A0A5J4EDA3-F1
#
_cell.length_a   1.000
_cell.length_b   1.000
_cell.length_c   1.000
_cell.angle_alpha   90.00
_cell.angle_beta   90.00
_cell.angle_gamma   90.00
#
_symmetry.space_group_name_H-M   'P 1'
#
loop_
_entity.id
_entity.type
_entity.pdbx_description
1 polymer ?
#
loop_
_entity_poly.entity_id
_entity_poly.type
_entity_poly.pdbx_seq_one_letter_code
_entity_poly.pdbx_strand_id
1 'polypeptide(L)'
;MLSPLAWVLAYDYPVHRISPANQPQEPAGQNTFLVVYRNRGDQVGFMEINAVTARLLDLLQDDASTVTGGELLARIADEIKHPNPQVVSDGGKDILADLHGKDIILGTKA
;
A
#
# COMPACT_ATOMS: atom_id res chain seq x y z
N MET A 1 6.73 10.45 -0.72
CA MET A 1 5.48 11.22 -0.86
C MET A 1 4.45 10.37 -1.56
N LEU A 2 3.26 10.26 -0.98
CA LEU A 2 2.10 9.67 -1.64
C LEU A 2 1.55 10.64 -2.70
N SER A 3 1.07 10.12 -3.82
CA SER A 3 0.34 10.91 -4.82
C SER A 3 -1.02 11.32 -4.25
N PRO A 4 -1.46 12.59 -4.42
CA PRO A 4 -2.81 13.00 -4.01
C PRO A 4 -3.92 12.30 -4.83
N LEU A 5 -3.53 11.64 -5.92
CA LEU A 5 -4.40 10.86 -6.79
C LEU A 5 -4.30 9.36 -6.52
N ALA A 6 -3.70 8.94 -5.40
CA ALA A 6 -3.65 7.57 -4.94
C ALA A 6 -4.40 7.44 -3.60
N TRP A 7 -5.35 6.52 -3.53
CA TRP A 7 -6.17 6.26 -2.35
C TRP A 7 -6.01 4.82 -1.88
N VAL A 8 -5.69 4.66 -0.60
CA VAL A 8 -5.62 3.37 0.08
C VAL A 8 -7.01 3.05 0.60
N LEU A 9 -7.53 1.87 0.26
CA LEU A 9 -8.86 1.42 0.61
C LEU A 9 -8.76 0.08 1.34
N ALA A 10 -9.47 -0.05 2.44
CA ALA A 10 -9.57 -1.29 3.21
C ALA A 10 -11.03 -1.75 3.22
N TYR A 11 -11.26 -2.99 2.80
CA TYR A 11 -12.60 -3.59 2.74
C TYR A 11 -12.64 -4.91 3.49
N ASP A 12 -13.72 -5.17 4.21
CA ASP A 12 -13.94 -6.46 4.88
C ASP A 12 -14.32 -7.56 3.87
N TYR A 13 -14.79 -7.16 2.69
CA TYR A 13 -15.11 -8.04 1.57
C TYR A 13 -14.11 -7.84 0.42
N PRO A 14 -13.76 -8.90 -0.33
CA PRO A 14 -12.87 -8.81 -1.47
C PRO A 14 -13.59 -8.21 -2.68
N VAL A 15 -13.91 -6.91 -2.62
CA VAL A 15 -14.79 -6.21 -3.58
C VAL A 15 -14.35 -6.39 -5.03
N HIS A 16 -13.05 -6.49 -5.29
CA HIS A 16 -12.46 -6.70 -6.61
C HIS A 16 -12.74 -8.09 -7.22
N ARG A 17 -13.27 -9.04 -6.42
CA ARG A 17 -13.65 -10.40 -6.84
C ARG A 17 -15.16 -10.62 -6.87
N ILE A 18 -15.95 -9.65 -6.40
CA ILE A 18 -17.40 -9.78 -6.34
C ILE A 18 -17.96 -9.75 -7.76
N SER A 19 -18.74 -10.76 -8.10
CA SER A 19 -19.40 -10.89 -9.40
C SER A 19 -20.70 -11.68 -9.24
N PRO A 20 -21.59 -11.73 -10.24
CA PRO A 20 -22.78 -12.57 -10.16
C PRO A 20 -22.50 -14.04 -9.81
N ALA A 21 -21.34 -14.57 -10.21
CA ALA A 21 -20.92 -15.94 -9.92
C ALA A 21 -20.17 -16.12 -8.58
N ASN A 22 -19.75 -15.02 -7.93
CA ASN A 22 -19.00 -15.03 -6.68
C ASN A 22 -19.52 -13.91 -5.76
N GLN A 23 -20.46 -14.28 -4.88
CA GLN A 23 -21.14 -13.36 -3.97
C GLN A 23 -20.86 -13.78 -2.52
N PRO A 24 -19.75 -13.32 -1.91
CA PRO A 24 -19.43 -13.66 -0.53
C PRO A 24 -20.55 -13.18 0.40
N GLN A 25 -21.07 -14.10 1.21
CA GLN A 25 -22.12 -13.80 2.21
C GLN A 25 -21.53 -13.38 3.56
N GLU A 26 -20.23 -13.59 3.75
CA GLU A 26 -19.49 -13.25 4.96
C GLU A 26 -18.16 -12.57 4.60
N PRO A 27 -17.60 -11.74 5.51
CA PRO A 27 -16.28 -11.12 5.33
C PRO A 27 -15.15 -12.14 5.16
N ALA A 28 -14.04 -11.74 4.54
CA ALA A 28 -12.91 -12.63 4.25
C ALA A 28 -12.03 -13.00 5.47
N GLY A 29 -12.41 -12.61 6.68
CA GLY A 29 -11.63 -12.80 7.92
C GLY A 29 -10.39 -11.91 8.04
N GLN A 30 -9.90 -11.34 6.93
CA GLN A 30 -8.87 -10.31 6.86
C GLN A 30 -9.30 -9.23 5.87
N ASN A 31 -8.91 -7.98 6.14
CA ASN A 31 -9.19 -6.88 5.23
C ASN A 31 -8.49 -7.08 3.88
N THR A 32 -9.26 -6.87 2.82
CA THR A 32 -8.74 -6.69 1.46
C THR A 32 -8.26 -5.25 1.33
N PHE A 33 -6.98 -5.05 1.06
CA PHE A 33 -6.42 -3.72 0.81
C PHE A 33 -6.25 -3.50 -0.69
N LEU A 34 -6.75 -2.37 -1.18
CA LEU A 34 -6.60 -1.93 -2.55
C LEU A 34 -5.98 -0.53 -2.56
N VAL A 35 -5.16 -0.26 -3.57
CA VAL A 35 -4.81 1.10 -3.97
C VAL A 35 -5.47 1.41 -5.30
N VAL A 36 -6.26 2.47 -5.31
CA VAL A 36 -6.79 3.08 -6.53
C VAL A 36 -5.96 4.30 -6.83
N TYR A 37 -5.46 4.41 -8.05
CA TYR A 37 -4.55 5.50 -8.41
C TYR A 37 -4.79 5.98 -9.83
N ARG A 38 -4.44 7.23 -10.09
CA ARG A 38 -4.33 7.76 -11.46
C ARG A 38 -2.87 8.04 -11.79
N ASN A 39 -2.38 7.46 -12.88
CA ASN A 39 -1.02 7.68 -13.35
C ASN A 39 -0.88 8.99 -14.17
N ARG A 40 0.34 9.33 -14.59
CA ARG A 40 0.61 10.54 -15.40
C ARG A 40 0.00 10.53 -16.80
N GLY A 41 -0.48 9.38 -17.28
CA GLY A 41 -1.22 9.24 -18.53
C GLY A 41 -2.75 9.36 -18.35
N ASP A 42 -3.20 9.84 -17.19
CA ASP A 42 -4.61 9.93 -16.80
C ASP A 42 -5.36 8.59 -16.76
N GLN A 43 -4.63 7.48 -16.69
CA GLN A 43 -5.23 6.15 -16.57
C GLN A 43 -5.44 5.79 -15.11
N VAL A 44 -6.66 5.30 -14.80
CA VAL A 44 -6.99 4.75 -13.48
C VAL A 44 -6.52 3.31 -13.38
N GLY A 45 -5.79 3.00 -12.33
CA GLY A 45 -5.31 1.67 -11.97
C GLY A 45 -5.84 1.21 -10.62
N PHE A 46 -5.88 -0.11 -10.45
CA PHE A 46 -6.25 -0.80 -9.21
C PHE A 46 -5.17 -1.81 -8.88
N MET A 47 -4.70 -1.82 -7.64
CA MET A 47 -3.68 -2.76 -7.18
C MET A 47 -4.11 -3.35 -5.84
N GLU A 48 -4.23 -4.68 -5.76
CA GLU A 48 -4.34 -5.37 -4.47
C GLU A 48 -2.97 -5.32 -3.77
N ILE A 49 -2.98 -4.90 -2.51
CA ILE A 49 -1.78 -4.76 -1.69
C ILE A 49 -1.93 -5.53 -0.38
N ASN A 50 -0.82 -5.85 0.27
CA ASN A 50 -0.86 -6.47 1.59
C ASN A 50 -0.95 -5.42 2.72
N ALA A 51 -1.20 -5.88 3.94
CA ALA A 51 -1.31 -5.01 5.12
C ALA A 51 -0.04 -4.19 5.41
N VAL A 52 1.15 -4.74 5.11
CA VAL A 52 2.44 -4.03 5.28
C VAL A 52 2.52 -2.83 4.33
N THR A 53 2.13 -3.02 3.07
CA THR A 53 2.12 -1.96 2.06
C THR A 53 1.06 -0.92 2.37
N ALA A 54 -0.12 -1.33 2.83
CA ALA A 54 -1.18 -0.40 3.24
C ALA A 54 -0.68 0.49 4.39
N ARG A 55 -0.07 -0.12 5.41
CA ARG A 55 0.53 0.61 6.53
C ARG A 55 1.63 1.58 6.09
N LEU A 56 2.48 1.18 5.15
CA LEU A 56 3.51 2.05 4.58
C LEU A 56 2.90 3.27 3.89
N LEU A 57 1.85 3.09 3.11
CA LEU A 57 1.18 4.18 2.39
C LEU A 57 0.43 5.11 3.34
N ASP A 58 -0.20 4.58 4.39
CA ASP A 58 -0.81 5.39 5.46
C ASP A 58 0.24 6.29 6.14
N LEU A 59 1.42 5.73 6.48
CA LEU A 59 2.51 6.51 7.07
C LEU A 59 3.10 7.56 6.11
N LEU A 60 3.06 7.30 4.80
CA LEU A 60 3.48 8.25 3.76
C LEU A 60 2.43 9.34 3.48
N GLN A 61 1.16 9.10 3.82
CA GLN A 61 0.07 10.06 3.67
C GLN A 61 0.15 11.17 4.72
N ASP A 62 0.73 10.88 5.89
CA ASP A 62 1.08 11.91 6.88
C ASP A 62 2.15 12.84 6.30
N ASP A 63 1.65 13.92 5.67
CA ASP A 63 2.36 14.87 4.81
C ASP A 63 3.53 15.63 5.51
N ALA A 64 3.70 15.43 6.81
CA ALA A 64 4.68 16.10 7.66
C ALA A 64 5.97 15.29 7.91
N SER A 65 6.09 14.05 7.44
CA SER A 65 7.24 13.22 7.82
C SER A 65 8.51 13.57 7.04
N THR A 66 9.56 13.98 7.75
CA THR A 66 10.95 14.07 7.25
C THR A 66 11.62 12.68 7.19
N VAL A 67 10.80 11.62 7.26
CA VAL A 67 11.23 10.24 7.48
C VAL A 67 11.36 9.55 6.12
N THR A 68 12.44 8.82 5.94
CA THR A 68 12.73 8.08 4.72
C THR A 68 11.90 6.81 4.63
N GLY A 69 11.70 6.28 3.41
CA GLY A 69 11.01 4.99 3.22
C GLY A 69 11.67 3.84 4.01
N GLY A 70 13.00 3.85 4.13
CA GLY A 70 13.74 2.85 4.91
C GLY A 70 13.41 2.90 6.40
N GLU A 71 13.31 4.10 6.99
CA GLU A 71 12.94 4.28 8.39
C GLU A 71 11.48 3.87 8.65
N LEU A 72 10.56 4.16 7.70
CA LEU A 72 9.18 3.68 7.78
C LEU A 72 9.10 2.15 7.74
N LEU A 73 9.88 1.50 6.86
CA LEU A 73 9.94 0.03 6.79
C LEU A 73 10.50 -0.59 8.07
N ALA A 74 11.53 0.02 8.66
CA ALA A 74 12.07 -0.41 9.95
C ALA A 74 11.01 -0.31 11.05
N ARG A 75 10.30 0.82 11.14
CA ARG A 75 9.19 1.01 12.06
C ARG A 75 8.10 -0.05 11.89
N ILE A 76 7.72 -0.37 10.65
CA ILE A 76 6.69 -1.39 10.38
C ILE A 76 7.18 -2.77 10.81
N ALA A 77 8.44 -3.12 10.54
CA ALA A 77 9.02 -4.39 10.95
C ALA A 77 8.95 -4.58 12.48
N ASP A 78 9.19 -3.50 13.24
CA ASP A 78 9.05 -3.46 14.69
C ASP A 78 7.58 -3.56 15.14
N GLU A 79 6.66 -2.83 14.49
CA GLU A 79 5.22 -2.85 14.79
C GLU A 79 4.64 -4.28 14.67
N ILE A 80 5.03 -5.02 13.63
CA ILE A 80 4.55 -6.39 13.39
C ILE A 80 5.39 -7.48 14.08
N LYS A 81 6.46 -7.09 14.79
CA LYS A 81 7.42 -8.00 15.45
C LYS A 81 7.88 -9.13 14.52
N HIS A 82 8.24 -8.78 13.28
CA HIS A 82 8.58 -9.78 12.29
C HIS A 82 9.83 -10.57 12.75
N PRO A 83 9.84 -11.92 12.69
CA PRO A 83 11.00 -12.72 13.12
C PRO A 83 12.26 -12.45 12.29
N ASN A 84 12.09 -11.85 11.11
CA ASN A 84 13.18 -11.43 10.24
C ASN A 84 12.91 -10.02 9.67
N PRO A 85 13.30 -8.93 10.36
CA PRO A 85 13.06 -7.56 9.92
C PRO A 85 13.68 -7.22 8.55
N GLN A 86 14.74 -7.94 8.16
CA GLN A 86 15.41 -7.73 6.87
C GLN A 86 14.49 -8.05 5.69
N VAL A 87 13.62 -9.05 5.82
CA VAL A 87 12.63 -9.41 4.78
C VAL A 87 11.66 -8.26 4.52
N VAL A 88 11.24 -7.56 5.58
CA VAL A 88 10.35 -6.38 5.46
C VAL A 88 11.08 -5.25 4.75
N SER A 89 12.37 -5.06 5.05
CA SER A 89 13.18 -4.02 4.42
C SER A 89 13.43 -4.30 2.94
N ASP A 90 13.76 -5.54 2.57
CA ASP A 90 14.09 -5.89 1.19
C ASP A 90 12.83 -5.93 0.31
N GLY A 91 11.77 -6.61 0.76
CA GLY A 91 10.47 -6.54 0.07
C GLY A 91 9.89 -5.13 0.06
N GLY A 92 10.19 -4.34 1.09
CA GLY A 92 9.85 -2.93 1.19
C GLY A 92 10.50 -2.05 0.11
N LYS A 93 11.75 -2.31 -0.26
CA LYS A 93 12.42 -1.60 -1.36
C LYS A 93 11.78 -1.92 -2.70
N ASP A 94 11.49 -3.20 -2.93
CA ASP A 94 10.87 -3.65 -4.18
C ASP A 94 9.48 -3.03 -4.35
N ILE A 95 8.66 -3.02 -3.29
CA ILE A 95 7.34 -2.40 -3.35
C ILE A 95 7.42 -0.88 -3.52
N LEU A 96 8.37 -0.18 -2.87
CA LEU A 96 8.59 1.25 -3.09
C LEU A 96 8.94 1.55 -4.56
N ALA A 97 9.79 0.72 -5.18
CA ALA A 97 10.13 0.87 -6.59
C ALA A 97 8.91 0.66 -7.50
N ASP A 98 8.08 -0.36 -7.24
CA ASP A 98 6.87 -0.64 -8.01
C ASP A 98 5.82 0.47 -7.85
N LEU A 99 5.59 0.94 -6.62
CA LEU A 99 4.71 2.06 -6.32
C LEU A 99 5.14 3.34 -7.04
N HIS A 100 6.45 3.59 -7.11
CA HIS A 100 7.00 4.75 -7.83
C HIS A 100 6.80 4.60 -9.35
N GLY A 101 7.08 3.40 -9.90
CA GLY A 101 6.86 3.10 -11.32
C GLY A 101 5.40 3.23 -11.77
N LYS A 102 4.45 3.12 -10.82
CA LYS A 102 3.00 3.28 -11.06
C LYS A 102 2.48 4.69 -10.76
N ASP A 103 3.34 5.65 -10.42
CA ASP A 103 2.95 7.01 -9.97
C ASP A 103 2.08 7.03 -8.69
N ILE A 104 2.08 5.94 -7.91
CA ILE A 104 1.38 5.88 -6.61
C ILE A 104 2.15 6.71 -5.57
N ILE A 105 3.48 6.63 -5.61
CA ILE A 105 4.37 7.53 -4.86
C ILE A 105 5.18 8.39 -5.82
N LEU A 106 5.43 9.64 -5.43
CA LEU A 106 6.05 10.65 -6.30
C LEU A 106 7.57 10.83 -6.05
N GLY A 107 8.15 10.07 -5.12
CA GLY A 107 9.54 10.23 -4.67
C GLY A 107 9.64 10.98 -3.34
N THR A 108 10.79 11.61 -3.09
CA THR A 108 11.13 12.29 -1.82
C THR A 108 10.89 13.81 -1.90
N LYS A 109 10.49 14.43 -0.79
CA LYS A 109 10.54 15.90 -0.66
C LYS A 109 12.01 16.34 -0.68
N ALA A 110 12.32 17.42 -1.39
CA ALA A 110 13.64 18.07 -1.36
C ALA A 110 13.75 19.01 -0.15
#